data_AF-A0AA95GA47-F1
#
_entry.id   AF-A0AA95GA47-F1
#
_cell.length_a   1.000
_cell.length_b   1.000
_cell.length_c   1.000
_cell.angle_alpha   90.00
_cell.angle_beta   90.00
_cell.angle_gamma   90.00
#
_symmetry.space_group_name_H-M   'P 1'
#
loop_
_entity.id
_entity.type
_entity.pdbx_description
1 polymer ?
#
loop_
_entity_poly.entity_id
_entity_poly.type
_entity_poly.pdbx_seq_one_letter_code
_entity_poly.pdbx_strand_id
1 'polypeptide(L)'
;MFSRFIYYSLFCLVSYNAYAGSPSLYNKCTFGNISHPKNSSAVAFDEECLNAYVLPPNVGTAKVTAVQQSQNLGLCPALKTNLVSLGESTKTRLILLKKINKMLEEYKPLQLQRDKLYAVVSKNKALFDSASEKLNNNKVKEKKLLDRITETKTSYDRLVTISAANSEINLARDFYEKSLVEYKTFITGDLFKSENDYYFIKKEYLRHNEDYSYFDSKYAESIKPLLDLQKMVDDLERTSLESYKKYVSLEGLTAQILFNVDSTNILKGYKSLNKNLNLTWQVMPMKDAFFSASVKLADNSADSTATALIDSVIPGIKSQSLKDLDSNQITPSLNEGQVTAPYPFGSVSGKVRLNLNGACVYFDNVNKSVAGTDVNNITANLSLNVNYTYQVKVRRSFTAKYNLYNMLSRIEKQSTKGGWIKTSSLHSVVEDKNSGDWFHIKFDGDSSAFQYTPQEQDEITKQEKALLVDRALKQFAAINSGTPQPAPALVTPPESGFMYASKQLRYCPHFYCQVGSFVLGTLSSIFGSSTAVSEFKNKTNVWAIDQIDGYQIIDRSGSLTFSSKL
;
A
#
# COMPACT_ATOMS: atom_id res chain seq x y z
N MET A 1 9.64 -24.20 -3.58
CA MET A 1 10.22 -25.32 -4.36
C MET A 1 9.66 -25.25 -5.76
N PHE A 2 10.48 -25.59 -6.78
CA PHE A 2 10.21 -25.48 -8.24
C PHE A 2 9.93 -24.05 -8.76
N SER A 3 10.26 -23.65 -10.00
CA SER A 3 11.33 -23.89 -10.99
C SER A 3 10.90 -23.08 -12.22
N ARG A 4 11.49 -21.93 -12.55
CA ARG A 4 12.51 -21.74 -13.61
C ARG A 4 12.21 -22.38 -14.99
N PHE A 5 11.80 -21.52 -15.93
CA PHE A 5 12.32 -21.33 -17.30
C PHE A 5 12.16 -19.82 -17.66
N ILE A 6 13.03 -19.02 -18.31
CA ILE A 6 14.36 -19.13 -18.96
C ILE A 6 14.37 -19.22 -20.51
N TYR A 7 14.97 -18.18 -21.14
CA TYR A 7 15.32 -17.95 -22.56
C TYR A 7 14.17 -17.81 -23.58
N TYR A 8 14.24 -17.02 -24.65
CA TYR A 8 15.26 -16.08 -25.21
C TYR A 8 14.56 -14.70 -25.53
N SER A 9 15.13 -13.65 -26.15
CA SER A 9 16.35 -13.44 -26.95
C SER A 9 17.02 -12.06 -26.67
N LEU A 10 17.70 -11.45 -27.65
CA LEU A 10 18.36 -10.13 -27.63
C LEU A 10 18.10 -9.38 -28.95
N PHE A 11 17.94 -8.06 -28.88
CA PHE A 11 18.40 -7.01 -29.82
C PHE A 11 18.45 -7.22 -31.35
N CYS A 12 17.76 -6.32 -32.07
CA CYS A 12 18.33 -5.43 -33.12
C CYS A 12 17.45 -4.15 -33.17
N LEU A 13 17.96 -2.98 -32.80
CA LEU A 13 18.54 -1.99 -33.71
C LEU A 13 17.63 -1.60 -34.89
N VAL A 14 16.89 -0.51 -34.72
CA VAL A 14 16.56 0.42 -35.82
C VAL A 14 16.96 1.82 -35.35
N SER A 15 17.88 2.43 -36.09
CA SER A 15 18.41 3.76 -35.80
C SER A 15 17.41 4.86 -36.16
N TYR A 16 17.45 5.94 -35.38
CA TYR A 16 16.92 7.28 -35.64
C TYR A 16 16.20 7.54 -36.99
N ASN A 17 14.91 7.85 -36.89
CA ASN A 17 14.37 9.01 -37.60
C ASN A 17 14.07 10.11 -36.57
N ALA A 18 14.32 11.35 -36.93
CA ALA A 18 14.19 12.51 -36.04
C ALA A 18 12.78 13.12 -36.09
N TYR A 19 12.46 13.94 -35.07
CA TYR A 19 11.34 14.88 -34.99
C TYR A 19 9.91 14.34 -35.21
N ALA A 20 9.26 13.98 -34.10
CA ALA A 20 7.84 14.22 -33.87
C ALA A 20 7.61 14.43 -32.36
N GLY A 21 7.44 15.68 -31.94
CA GLY A 21 7.39 16.04 -30.51
C GLY A 21 6.17 15.42 -29.82
N SER A 22 6.37 14.42 -28.96
CA SER A 22 5.30 13.80 -28.17
C SER A 22 4.57 14.85 -27.33
N PRO A 23 3.25 14.75 -27.14
CA PRO A 23 2.48 15.71 -26.35
C PRO A 23 3.07 15.89 -24.96
N SER A 24 3.23 17.14 -24.55
CA SER A 24 3.58 17.54 -23.18
C SER A 24 2.48 18.45 -22.62
N LEU A 25 2.55 18.79 -21.33
CA LEU A 25 1.67 19.81 -20.75
C LEU A 25 2.55 20.91 -20.18
N TYR A 26 2.97 21.82 -21.06
CA TYR A 26 4.08 22.72 -20.81
C TYR A 26 3.64 24.15 -20.49
N ASN A 27 4.01 24.62 -19.29
CA ASN A 27 3.68 25.98 -18.82
C ASN A 27 4.58 27.08 -19.42
N LYS A 28 5.64 26.74 -20.17
CA LYS A 28 6.46 27.76 -20.87
C LYS A 28 5.89 28.18 -22.22
N CYS A 29 4.89 27.48 -22.77
CA CYS A 29 4.21 27.94 -23.97
C CYS A 29 3.38 29.18 -23.61
N THR A 30 3.92 30.37 -23.89
CA THR A 30 3.35 31.69 -23.53
C THR A 30 2.13 32.07 -24.39
N PHE A 31 1.36 31.09 -24.83
CA PHE A 31 0.08 31.28 -25.51
C PHE A 31 -0.96 31.75 -24.49
N GLY A 32 -1.13 33.08 -24.41
CA GLY A 32 -2.22 33.67 -23.64
C GLY A 32 -3.58 33.14 -24.10
N ASN A 33 -4.49 32.93 -23.15
CA ASN A 33 -5.90 32.52 -23.29
C ASN A 33 -6.28 31.89 -24.65
N ILE A 34 -5.89 30.63 -24.84
CA ILE A 34 -6.36 29.80 -25.96
C ILE A 34 -7.89 29.82 -25.99
N SER A 35 -8.46 30.11 -27.15
CA SER A 35 -9.89 30.15 -27.37
C SER A 35 -10.42 28.74 -27.65
N HIS A 36 -11.16 28.18 -26.70
CA HIS A 36 -11.70 26.83 -26.76
C HIS A 36 -13.07 26.79 -27.49
N PRO A 37 -13.27 25.92 -28.50
CA PRO A 37 -14.58 25.69 -29.09
C PRO A 37 -15.51 24.95 -28.11
N LYS A 38 -16.83 25.10 -28.30
CA LYS A 38 -17.86 24.44 -27.47
C LYS A 38 -17.67 22.90 -27.48
N ASN A 39 -17.99 22.26 -26.35
CA ASN A 39 -17.83 20.81 -26.10
C ASN A 39 -16.36 20.28 -26.21
N SER A 40 -15.35 21.14 -26.29
CA SER A 40 -13.96 20.70 -26.13
C SER A 40 -13.59 20.50 -24.65
N SER A 41 -12.62 19.60 -24.40
CA SER A 41 -12.18 19.22 -23.05
C SER A 41 -10.91 19.96 -22.62
N ALA A 42 -9.78 19.70 -23.30
CA ALA A 42 -8.51 20.39 -23.10
C ALA A 42 -7.57 20.27 -24.32
N VAL A 43 -6.41 20.92 -24.22
CA VAL A 43 -5.31 20.85 -25.20
C VAL A 43 -4.00 20.65 -24.45
N ALA A 44 -3.10 19.86 -25.04
CA ALA A 44 -1.71 19.68 -24.63
C ALA A 44 -0.79 20.22 -25.72
N PHE A 45 0.47 20.53 -25.40
CA PHE A 45 1.43 21.14 -26.34
C PHE A 45 2.72 20.35 -26.36
N ASP A 46 3.42 20.22 -27.48
CA ASP A 46 4.78 19.68 -27.46
C ASP A 46 5.76 20.65 -26.76
N GLU A 47 6.97 20.15 -26.51
CA GLU A 47 8.03 20.89 -25.83
C GLU A 47 8.51 22.13 -26.60
N GLU A 48 8.42 22.08 -27.93
CA GLU A 48 8.79 23.16 -28.84
C GLU A 48 7.69 24.21 -28.98
N CYS A 49 6.50 23.98 -28.41
CA CYS A 49 5.31 24.80 -28.55
C CYS A 49 4.92 25.01 -30.04
N LEU A 50 5.07 23.98 -30.88
CA LEU A 50 4.72 23.98 -32.30
C LEU A 50 3.51 23.08 -32.61
N ASN A 51 3.27 22.05 -31.80
CA ASN A 51 2.17 21.10 -31.96
C ASN A 51 1.17 21.21 -30.80
N ALA A 52 -0.11 21.28 -31.15
CA ALA A 52 -1.22 21.35 -30.22
C ALA A 52 -2.07 20.07 -30.33
N TYR A 53 -2.08 19.27 -29.27
CA TYR A 53 -2.76 17.99 -29.15
C TYR A 53 -4.09 18.15 -28.44
N VAL A 54 -5.17 18.10 -29.20
CA VAL A 54 -6.54 18.30 -28.71
C VAL A 54 -7.07 17.01 -28.11
N LEU A 55 -7.54 17.07 -26.86
CA LEU A 55 -8.23 15.96 -26.22
C LEU A 55 -9.65 15.75 -26.81
N PRO A 56 -10.20 14.53 -26.71
CA PRO A 56 -11.57 14.22 -27.15
C PRO A 56 -12.61 15.07 -26.41
N PRO A 57 -13.77 15.37 -27.02
CA PRO A 57 -14.86 16.04 -26.30
C PRO A 57 -15.29 15.25 -25.05
N ASN A 58 -15.91 15.95 -24.10
CA ASN A 58 -16.51 15.30 -22.93
C ASN A 58 -17.78 14.50 -23.32
N VAL A 59 -18.51 14.99 -24.33
CA VAL A 59 -19.76 14.38 -24.81
C VAL A 59 -19.66 14.01 -26.29
N GLY A 60 -19.96 12.75 -26.60
CA GLY A 60 -20.13 12.21 -27.95
C GLY A 60 -21.58 11.81 -28.22
N THR A 61 -21.90 11.44 -29.46
CA THR A 61 -23.25 10.96 -29.82
C THR A 61 -23.28 9.45 -30.01
N ALA A 62 -24.34 8.79 -29.55
CA ALA A 62 -24.61 7.39 -29.84
C ALA A 62 -26.01 7.23 -30.42
N LYS A 63 -26.10 6.50 -31.54
CA LYS A 63 -27.37 6.15 -32.20
C LYS A 63 -27.45 4.64 -32.37
N VAL A 64 -28.52 4.03 -31.88
CA VAL A 64 -28.80 2.62 -32.16
C VAL A 64 -29.23 2.47 -33.62
N THR A 65 -28.65 1.48 -34.30
CA THR A 65 -28.93 1.18 -35.72
C THR A 65 -29.69 -0.13 -35.91
N ALA A 66 -29.50 -1.10 -35.01
CA ALA A 66 -30.26 -2.34 -34.96
C ALA A 66 -30.29 -2.91 -33.53
N VAL A 67 -31.31 -3.71 -33.23
CA VAL A 67 -31.52 -4.33 -31.92
C VAL A 67 -31.93 -5.79 -32.09
N GLN A 68 -31.35 -6.68 -31.30
CA GLN A 68 -31.71 -8.08 -31.17
C GLN A 68 -32.07 -8.37 -29.71
N GLN A 69 -33.29 -8.85 -29.48
CA GLN A 69 -33.81 -9.22 -28.16
C GLN A 69 -33.46 -10.66 -27.80
N SER A 70 -33.28 -10.93 -26.51
CA SER A 70 -33.11 -12.28 -25.96
C SER A 70 -34.41 -12.82 -25.36
N GLN A 71 -34.60 -14.13 -25.40
CA GLN A 71 -35.73 -14.80 -24.72
C GLN A 71 -35.67 -14.64 -23.19
N ASN A 72 -34.47 -14.38 -22.63
CA ASN A 72 -34.30 -14.14 -21.19
C ASN A 72 -35.06 -12.91 -20.68
N LEU A 73 -35.52 -12.00 -21.55
CA LEU A 73 -36.36 -10.86 -21.18
C LEU A 73 -37.66 -11.28 -20.46
N GLY A 74 -38.10 -12.53 -20.59
CA GLY A 74 -39.19 -13.08 -19.78
C GLY A 74 -38.92 -13.07 -18.27
N LEU A 75 -37.66 -12.94 -17.84
CA LEU A 75 -37.25 -12.84 -16.44
C LEU A 75 -37.27 -11.41 -15.88
N CYS A 76 -37.49 -10.38 -16.71
CA CYS A 76 -37.53 -8.99 -16.29
C CYS A 76 -38.50 -8.69 -15.12
N PRO A 77 -39.72 -9.28 -15.03
CA PRO A 77 -40.61 -9.07 -13.89
C PRO A 77 -40.00 -9.57 -12.57
N ALA A 78 -39.41 -10.78 -12.60
CA ALA A 78 -38.75 -11.36 -11.43
C ALA A 78 -37.49 -10.58 -11.04
N LEU A 79 -36.69 -10.13 -12.01
CA LEU A 79 -35.54 -9.26 -11.76
C LEU A 79 -35.97 -7.96 -11.08
N LYS A 80 -37.02 -7.29 -11.56
CA LYS A 80 -37.52 -6.02 -11.00
C LYS A 80 -37.91 -6.15 -9.52
N THR A 81 -38.60 -7.22 -9.14
CA THR A 81 -38.91 -7.51 -7.73
C THR A 81 -37.64 -7.73 -6.90
N ASN A 82 -36.66 -8.47 -7.42
CA ASN A 82 -35.38 -8.67 -6.74
C ASN A 82 -34.57 -7.37 -6.59
N LEU A 83 -34.56 -6.49 -7.59
CA LEU A 83 -33.88 -5.19 -7.54
C LEU A 83 -34.53 -4.24 -6.52
N VAL A 84 -35.86 -4.26 -6.36
CA VAL A 84 -36.54 -3.51 -5.29
C VAL A 84 -36.10 -4.02 -3.91
N SER A 85 -36.12 -5.33 -3.69
CA SER A 85 -35.66 -5.95 -2.44
C SER A 85 -34.17 -5.67 -2.16
N LEU A 86 -33.34 -5.62 -3.20
CA LEU A 86 -31.91 -5.29 -3.13
C LEU A 86 -31.69 -3.80 -2.76
N GLY A 87 -32.51 -2.89 -3.28
CA GLY A 87 -32.52 -1.48 -2.90
C GLY A 87 -32.92 -1.26 -1.43
N GLU A 88 -33.92 -2.01 -0.94
CA GLU A 88 -34.32 -1.99 0.47
C GLU A 88 -33.26 -2.60 1.39
N SER A 89 -32.63 -3.71 0.97
CA SER A 89 -31.49 -4.33 1.65
C SER A 89 -30.30 -3.37 1.73
N THR A 90 -30.04 -2.59 0.68
CA THR A 90 -28.97 -1.57 0.66
C THR A 90 -29.25 -0.42 1.63
N LYS A 91 -30.50 0.08 1.69
CA LYS A 91 -30.91 1.06 2.71
C LYS A 91 -30.73 0.50 4.13
N THR A 92 -31.11 -0.75 4.34
CA THR A 92 -30.98 -1.45 5.63
C THR A 92 -29.51 -1.59 6.04
N ARG A 93 -28.63 -2.02 5.13
CA ARG A 93 -27.16 -2.03 5.30
C ARG A 93 -26.61 -0.67 5.72
N LEU A 94 -27.03 0.42 5.07
CA LEU A 94 -26.57 1.78 5.44
C LEU A 94 -27.02 2.19 6.86
N ILE A 95 -28.21 1.77 7.30
CA ILE A 95 -28.69 1.98 8.68
C ILE A 95 -27.86 1.15 9.67
N LEU A 96 -27.59 -0.13 9.36
CA LEU A 96 -26.76 -1.01 10.18
C LEU A 96 -25.32 -0.50 10.32
N LEU A 97 -24.69 -0.06 9.22
CA LEU A 97 -23.34 0.53 9.25
C LEU A 97 -23.28 1.82 10.10
N LYS A 98 -24.30 2.69 10.01
CA LYS A 98 -24.39 3.87 10.91
C LYS A 98 -24.50 3.45 12.38
N LYS A 99 -25.26 2.38 12.68
CA LYS A 99 -25.40 1.84 14.03
C LYS A 99 -24.10 1.22 14.55
N ILE A 100 -23.39 0.44 13.72
CA ILE A 100 -22.06 -0.12 14.02
C ILE A 100 -21.07 1.01 14.36
N ASN A 101 -20.98 2.05 13.52
CA ASN A 101 -20.09 3.19 13.76
C ASN A 101 -20.41 3.92 15.08
N LYS A 102 -21.70 4.08 15.42
CA LYS A 102 -22.11 4.65 16.71
C LYS A 102 -21.66 3.78 17.89
N MET A 103 -21.86 2.48 17.80
CA MET A 103 -21.45 1.52 18.83
C MET A 103 -19.93 1.45 19.00
N LEU A 104 -19.14 1.57 17.92
CA LEU A 104 -17.67 1.66 18.00
C LEU A 104 -17.22 2.86 18.84
N GLU A 105 -17.77 4.06 18.60
CA GLU A 105 -17.45 5.24 19.40
C GLU A 105 -17.95 5.13 20.85
N GLU A 106 -19.10 4.47 21.10
CA GLU A 106 -19.60 4.17 22.45
C GLU A 106 -18.69 3.17 23.21
N TYR A 107 -18.04 2.21 22.54
CA TYR A 107 -17.17 1.21 23.17
C TYR A 107 -15.68 1.61 23.24
N LYS A 108 -15.27 2.64 22.50
CA LYS A 108 -13.89 3.17 22.49
C LYS A 108 -13.34 3.57 23.86
N PRO A 109 -14.09 4.18 24.80
CA PRO A 109 -13.60 4.43 26.16
C PRO A 109 -13.30 3.14 26.93
N LEU A 110 -14.13 2.10 26.74
CA LEU A 110 -13.98 0.80 27.39
C LEU A 110 -12.73 0.08 26.86
N GLN A 111 -12.48 0.16 25.54
CA GLN A 111 -11.25 -0.34 24.91
C GLN A 111 -9.99 0.34 25.48
N LEU A 112 -9.97 1.68 25.54
CA LEU A 112 -8.84 2.43 26.08
C LEU A 112 -8.56 2.09 27.56
N GLN A 113 -9.62 1.83 28.35
CA GLN A 113 -9.48 1.41 29.74
C GLN A 113 -8.90 -0.01 29.86
N ARG A 114 -9.37 -0.96 29.04
CA ARG A 114 -8.80 -2.31 28.92
C ARG A 114 -7.32 -2.26 28.53
N ASP A 115 -6.97 -1.51 27.48
CA ASP A 115 -5.60 -1.45 26.94
C ASP A 115 -4.62 -0.82 27.96
N LYS A 116 -5.08 0.19 28.70
CA LYS A 116 -4.33 0.78 29.83
C LYS A 116 -4.09 -0.24 30.95
N LEU A 117 -5.10 -1.05 31.31
CA LEU A 117 -4.96 -2.10 32.32
C LEU A 117 -4.04 -3.22 31.86
N TYR A 118 -4.14 -3.66 30.60
CA TYR A 118 -3.27 -4.67 30.01
C TYR A 118 -1.78 -4.30 30.08
N ALA A 119 -1.45 -3.02 29.83
CA ALA A 119 -0.08 -2.52 29.97
C ALA A 119 0.43 -2.58 31.43
N VAL A 120 -0.43 -2.28 32.41
CA VAL A 120 -0.11 -2.39 33.85
C VAL A 120 0.08 -3.86 34.26
N VAL A 121 -0.83 -4.75 33.85
CA VAL A 121 -0.74 -6.20 34.11
C VAL A 121 0.52 -6.80 33.51
N SER A 122 0.84 -6.46 32.26
CA SER A 122 2.05 -6.94 31.58
C SER A 122 3.33 -6.54 32.33
N LYS A 123 3.41 -5.28 32.80
CA LYS A 123 4.52 -4.80 33.63
C LYS A 123 4.61 -5.53 34.97
N ASN A 124 3.48 -5.69 35.66
CA ASN A 124 3.46 -6.33 36.98
C ASN A 124 3.70 -7.84 36.89
N LYS A 125 3.30 -8.49 35.79
CA LYS A 125 3.65 -9.89 35.52
C LYS A 125 5.16 -10.06 35.36
N ALA A 126 5.84 -9.21 34.59
CA ALA A 126 7.30 -9.28 34.45
C ALA A 126 8.03 -9.08 35.80
N LEU A 127 7.51 -8.19 36.67
CA LEU A 127 8.02 -8.02 38.03
C LEU A 127 7.76 -9.25 38.90
N PHE A 128 6.57 -9.85 38.81
CA PHE A 128 6.19 -11.06 39.55
C PHE A 128 7.05 -12.27 39.14
N ASP A 129 7.23 -12.48 37.84
CA ASP A 129 8.05 -13.57 37.30
C ASP A 129 9.51 -13.43 37.78
N SER A 130 10.07 -12.20 37.76
CA SER A 130 11.42 -11.92 38.29
C SER A 130 11.55 -12.10 39.82
N ALA A 131 10.52 -11.72 40.59
CA ALA A 131 10.51 -11.93 42.04
C ALA A 131 10.39 -13.42 42.40
N SER A 132 9.57 -14.17 41.64
CA SER A 132 9.44 -15.62 41.75
C SER A 132 10.76 -16.34 41.44
N GLU A 133 11.48 -15.91 40.40
CA GLU A 133 12.80 -16.47 40.05
C GLU A 133 13.82 -16.22 41.17
N LYS A 134 13.90 -14.99 41.70
CA LYS A 134 14.78 -14.65 42.84
C LYS A 134 14.48 -15.50 44.07
N LEU A 135 13.20 -15.66 44.41
CA LEU A 135 12.79 -16.49 45.54
C LEU A 135 13.18 -17.96 45.34
N ASN A 136 12.96 -18.51 44.14
CA ASN A 136 13.35 -19.89 43.81
C ASN A 136 14.88 -20.09 43.90
N ASN A 137 15.67 -19.16 43.35
CA ASN A 137 17.13 -19.18 43.47
C ASN A 137 17.60 -19.10 44.92
N ASN A 138 16.93 -18.29 45.75
CA ASN A 138 17.21 -18.21 47.18
C ASN A 138 16.84 -19.49 47.93
N LYS A 139 15.73 -20.16 47.62
CA LYS A 139 15.37 -21.48 48.21
C LYS A 139 16.34 -22.59 47.79
N VAL A 140 16.89 -22.54 46.58
CA VAL A 140 17.98 -23.44 46.16
C VAL A 140 19.27 -23.16 46.95
N LYS A 141 19.60 -21.89 47.22
CA LYS A 141 20.75 -21.50 48.05
C LYS A 141 20.56 -21.87 49.52
N GLU A 142 19.35 -21.71 50.07
CA GLU A 142 18.95 -22.14 51.42
C GLU A 142 19.25 -23.63 51.62
N LYS A 143 18.75 -24.47 50.70
CA LYS A 143 18.99 -25.91 50.73
C LYS A 143 20.49 -26.26 50.72
N LYS A 144 21.27 -25.63 49.84
CA LYS A 144 22.74 -25.84 49.78
C LYS A 144 23.45 -25.45 51.07
N LEU A 145 22.98 -24.42 51.78
CA LEU A 145 23.54 -24.02 53.07
C LEU A 145 23.16 -25.00 54.19
N LEU A 146 21.92 -25.52 54.19
CA LEU A 146 21.48 -26.58 55.10
C LEU A 146 22.25 -27.89 54.87
N ASP A 147 22.48 -28.27 53.61
CA ASP A 147 23.29 -29.43 53.24
C ASP A 147 24.74 -29.26 53.77
N ARG A 148 25.36 -28.08 53.58
CA ARG A 148 26.70 -27.75 54.12
C ARG A 148 26.74 -27.76 55.65
N ILE A 149 25.73 -27.23 56.34
CA ILE A 149 25.64 -27.30 57.81
C ILE A 149 25.60 -28.75 58.28
N THR A 150 24.85 -29.60 57.58
CA THR A 150 24.75 -31.03 57.89
C THR A 150 26.08 -31.76 57.69
N GLU A 151 26.77 -31.48 56.57
CA GLU A 151 28.09 -32.04 56.24
C GLU A 151 29.19 -31.61 57.24
N THR A 152 29.29 -30.31 57.53
CA THR A 152 30.28 -29.76 58.47
C THR A 152 30.02 -30.24 59.90
N LYS A 153 28.75 -30.30 60.33
CA LYS A 153 28.38 -30.89 61.63
C LYS A 153 28.78 -32.36 61.72
N THR A 154 28.41 -33.17 60.72
CA THR A 154 28.74 -34.61 60.70
C THR A 154 30.25 -34.84 60.75
N SER A 155 31.03 -33.97 60.10
CA SER A 155 32.49 -34.01 60.12
C SER A 155 33.07 -33.68 61.50
N TYR A 156 32.54 -32.64 62.16
CA TYR A 156 32.90 -32.28 63.54
C TYR A 156 32.53 -33.38 64.55
N ASP A 157 31.28 -33.85 64.53
CA ASP A 157 30.77 -34.90 65.43
C ASP A 157 31.59 -36.19 65.29
N ARG A 158 32.01 -36.55 64.06
CA ARG A 158 32.91 -37.69 63.80
C ARG A 158 34.30 -37.49 64.40
N LEU A 159 34.93 -36.33 64.22
CA LEU A 159 36.27 -36.04 64.76
C LEU A 159 36.29 -36.06 66.29
N VAL A 160 35.23 -35.54 66.93
CA VAL A 160 35.02 -35.67 68.38
C VAL A 160 34.89 -37.13 68.79
N THR A 161 34.07 -37.91 68.07
CA THR A 161 33.81 -39.33 68.39
C THR A 161 35.08 -40.19 68.32
N ILE A 162 35.96 -39.96 67.34
CA ILE A 162 37.22 -40.73 67.20
C ILE A 162 38.37 -40.21 68.06
N SER A 163 38.15 -39.19 68.90
CA SER A 163 39.20 -38.55 69.73
C SER A 163 40.40 -38.04 68.90
N ALA A 164 40.12 -37.33 67.80
CA ALA A 164 41.13 -36.70 66.95
C ALA A 164 41.94 -35.61 67.68
N ALA A 165 42.97 -35.05 67.04
CA ALA A 165 43.81 -34.03 67.67
C ALA A 165 42.99 -32.74 67.96
N ASN A 166 43.23 -32.11 69.12
CA ASN A 166 42.51 -30.89 69.53
C ASN A 166 42.56 -29.77 68.48
N SER A 167 43.64 -29.66 67.70
CA SER A 167 43.76 -28.71 66.58
C SER A 167 42.75 -28.99 65.46
N GLU A 168 42.53 -30.27 65.11
CA GLU A 168 41.61 -30.70 64.07
C GLU A 168 40.14 -30.53 64.50
N ILE A 169 39.83 -30.87 65.75
CA ILE A 169 38.51 -30.68 66.36
C ILE A 169 38.14 -29.19 66.39
N ASN A 170 39.06 -28.31 66.80
CA ASN A 170 38.83 -26.86 66.79
C ASN A 170 38.59 -26.33 65.37
N LEU A 171 39.42 -26.71 64.39
CA LEU A 171 39.21 -26.29 63.00
C LEU A 171 37.84 -26.74 62.46
N ALA A 172 37.42 -27.97 62.74
CA ALA A 172 36.12 -28.49 62.31
C ALA A 172 34.95 -27.75 62.98
N ARG A 173 35.07 -27.40 64.27
CA ARG A 173 34.08 -26.57 64.97
C ARG A 173 33.96 -25.20 64.31
N ASP A 174 35.08 -24.54 64.04
CA ASP A 174 35.11 -23.19 63.47
C ASP A 174 34.49 -23.18 62.05
N PHE A 175 34.66 -24.25 61.25
CA PHE A 175 33.95 -24.42 59.96
C PHE A 175 32.43 -24.61 60.11
N TYR A 176 31.99 -25.37 61.11
CA TYR A 176 30.56 -25.56 61.40
C TYR A 176 29.91 -24.27 61.90
N GLU A 177 30.53 -23.57 62.85
CA GLU A 177 30.05 -22.28 63.37
C GLU A 177 29.98 -21.21 62.27
N LYS A 178 31.01 -21.15 61.40
CA LYS A 178 31.00 -20.27 60.23
C LYS A 178 29.85 -20.58 59.27
N SER A 179 29.53 -21.86 59.07
CA SER A 179 28.41 -22.29 58.21
C SER A 179 27.04 -21.92 58.83
N LEU A 180 26.88 -22.01 60.15
CA LEU A 180 25.70 -21.53 60.86
C LEU A 180 25.53 -20.00 60.74
N VAL A 181 26.62 -19.23 60.84
CA VAL A 181 26.59 -17.76 60.68
C VAL A 181 26.25 -17.36 59.23
N GLU A 182 26.83 -18.04 58.23
CA GLU A 182 26.51 -17.84 56.81
C GLU A 182 25.01 -18.06 56.54
N TYR A 183 24.45 -19.17 57.04
CA TYR A 183 23.03 -19.47 56.94
C TYR A 183 22.14 -18.45 57.67
N LYS A 184 22.48 -18.09 58.92
CA LYS A 184 21.69 -17.12 59.71
C LYS A 184 21.63 -15.75 59.04
N THR A 185 22.74 -15.28 58.48
CA THR A 185 22.82 -14.03 57.70
C THR A 185 22.00 -14.15 56.41
N PHE A 186 22.05 -15.30 55.72
CA PHE A 186 21.29 -15.54 54.50
C PHE A 186 19.77 -15.55 54.71
N ILE A 187 19.28 -16.26 55.73
CA ILE A 187 17.82 -16.34 55.99
C ILE A 187 17.25 -14.99 56.45
N THR A 188 17.98 -14.24 57.29
CA THR A 188 17.52 -12.94 57.81
C THR A 188 17.67 -11.79 56.82
N GLY A 189 18.56 -11.91 55.84
CA GLY A 189 18.77 -10.93 54.76
C GLY A 189 18.09 -11.33 53.45
N ASP A 190 18.84 -12.05 52.61
CA ASP A 190 18.47 -12.36 51.21
C ASP A 190 17.11 -13.07 51.10
N LEU A 191 16.90 -14.13 51.88
CA LEU A 191 15.70 -14.98 51.77
C LEU A 191 14.45 -14.22 52.21
N PHE A 192 14.44 -13.70 53.45
CA PHE A 192 13.33 -12.91 54.00
C PHE A 192 12.97 -11.72 53.12
N LYS A 193 13.96 -11.02 52.56
CA LYS A 193 13.70 -9.95 51.59
C LYS A 193 13.01 -10.47 50.33
N SER A 194 13.51 -11.55 49.73
CA SER A 194 12.91 -12.13 48.52
C SER A 194 11.50 -12.68 48.73
N GLU A 195 11.16 -13.19 49.92
CA GLU A 195 9.80 -13.62 50.25
C GLU A 195 8.84 -12.43 50.36
N ASN A 196 9.23 -11.36 51.06
CA ASN A 196 8.42 -10.15 51.15
C ASN A 196 8.20 -9.48 49.78
N ASP A 197 9.27 -9.34 48.98
CA ASP A 197 9.20 -8.80 47.62
C ASP A 197 8.24 -9.65 46.76
N TYR A 198 8.33 -10.98 46.83
CA TYR A 198 7.44 -11.90 46.12
C TYR A 198 5.97 -11.74 46.52
N TYR A 199 5.65 -11.77 47.82
CA TYR A 199 4.25 -11.68 48.27
C TYR A 199 3.62 -10.32 47.98
N PHE A 200 4.38 -9.23 48.12
CA PHE A 200 3.94 -7.89 47.76
C PHE A 200 3.63 -7.78 46.27
N ILE A 201 4.58 -8.16 45.40
CA ILE A 201 4.42 -8.08 43.95
C ILE A 201 3.32 -9.03 43.45
N LYS A 202 3.18 -10.23 44.05
CA LYS A 202 2.08 -11.17 43.74
C LYS A 202 0.72 -10.53 43.98
N LYS A 203 0.53 -9.85 45.11
CA LYS A 203 -0.74 -9.18 45.45
C LYS A 203 -1.08 -8.07 44.45
N GLU A 204 -0.09 -7.25 44.08
CA GLU A 204 -0.25 -6.18 43.09
C GLU A 204 -0.54 -6.71 41.69
N TYR A 205 0.13 -7.79 41.27
CA TYR A 205 -0.15 -8.46 40.01
C TYR A 205 -1.59 -9.01 39.97
N LEU A 206 -2.01 -9.76 40.99
CA LEU A 206 -3.35 -10.35 41.05
C LEU A 206 -4.46 -9.30 40.99
N ARG A 207 -4.36 -8.23 41.80
CA ARG A 207 -5.33 -7.11 41.80
C ARG A 207 -5.54 -6.53 40.40
N HIS A 208 -4.44 -6.18 39.71
CA HIS A 208 -4.55 -5.60 38.39
C HIS A 208 -4.98 -6.60 37.32
N ASN A 209 -4.67 -7.89 37.51
CA ASN A 209 -5.13 -8.96 36.63
C ASN A 209 -6.65 -9.19 36.75
N GLU A 210 -7.21 -9.08 37.95
CA GLU A 210 -8.66 -9.11 38.20
C GLU A 210 -9.36 -7.89 37.55
N ASP A 211 -8.85 -6.67 37.77
CA ASP A 211 -9.33 -5.45 37.10
C ASP A 211 -9.34 -5.62 35.57
N TYR A 212 -8.22 -6.07 34.99
CA TYR A 212 -8.11 -6.32 33.55
C TYR A 212 -9.12 -7.36 33.07
N SER A 213 -9.25 -8.49 33.77
CA SER A 213 -10.14 -9.59 33.38
C SER A 213 -11.62 -9.16 33.36
N TYR A 214 -12.04 -8.32 34.31
CA TYR A 214 -13.38 -7.73 34.32
C TYR A 214 -13.61 -6.80 33.11
N PHE A 215 -12.67 -5.90 32.82
CA PHE A 215 -12.78 -4.97 31.69
C PHE A 215 -12.67 -5.66 30.32
N ASP A 216 -11.85 -6.70 30.20
CA ASP A 216 -11.70 -7.52 29.00
C ASP A 216 -12.99 -8.31 28.70
N SER A 217 -13.54 -8.99 29.72
CA SER A 217 -14.82 -9.71 29.61
C SER A 217 -15.97 -8.78 29.23
N LYS A 218 -16.08 -7.63 29.92
CA LYS A 218 -17.12 -6.62 29.64
C LYS A 218 -16.99 -6.04 28.24
N TYR A 219 -15.75 -5.85 27.74
CA TYR A 219 -15.52 -5.41 26.36
C TYR A 219 -15.91 -6.50 25.36
N ALA A 220 -15.52 -7.76 25.59
CA ALA A 220 -15.89 -8.90 24.74
C ALA A 220 -17.41 -9.09 24.64
N GLU A 221 -18.14 -8.96 25.75
CA GLU A 221 -19.60 -8.97 25.75
C GLU A 221 -20.20 -7.77 25.01
N SER A 222 -19.63 -6.57 25.19
CA SER A 222 -20.11 -5.35 24.53
C SER A 222 -19.92 -5.38 23.01
N ILE A 223 -18.85 -5.98 22.49
CA ILE A 223 -18.64 -6.09 21.04
C ILE A 223 -19.48 -7.19 20.38
N LYS A 224 -20.03 -8.16 21.14
CA LYS A 224 -20.77 -9.29 20.55
C LYS A 224 -21.96 -8.85 19.69
N PRO A 225 -22.85 -7.92 20.13
CA PRO A 225 -23.91 -7.40 19.26
C PRO A 225 -23.40 -6.65 18.02
N LEU A 226 -22.18 -6.09 18.05
CA LEU A 226 -21.56 -5.47 16.88
C LEU A 226 -21.14 -6.52 15.86
N LEU A 227 -20.55 -7.64 16.30
CA LEU A 227 -20.22 -8.78 15.44
C LEU A 227 -21.48 -9.39 14.80
N ASP A 228 -22.57 -9.52 15.56
CA ASP A 228 -23.86 -9.99 15.03
C ASP A 228 -24.44 -9.02 13.98
N LEU A 229 -24.37 -7.69 14.22
CA LEU A 229 -24.78 -6.68 13.25
C LEU A 229 -23.90 -6.67 11.99
N GLN A 230 -22.59 -6.88 12.14
CA GLN A 230 -21.65 -6.93 11.02
C GLN A 230 -21.91 -8.18 10.16
N LYS A 231 -22.08 -9.35 10.78
CA LYS A 231 -22.51 -10.56 10.07
C LYS A 231 -23.83 -10.34 9.31
N MET A 232 -24.77 -9.61 9.88
CA MET A 232 -26.03 -9.25 9.22
C MET A 232 -25.81 -8.35 7.98
N VAL A 233 -24.83 -7.44 8.02
CA VAL A 233 -24.41 -6.64 6.85
C VAL A 233 -23.76 -7.52 5.79
N ASP A 234 -22.88 -8.44 6.18
CA ASP A 234 -22.17 -9.35 5.28
C ASP A 234 -23.15 -10.34 4.60
N ASP A 235 -24.12 -10.88 5.35
CA ASP A 235 -25.17 -11.76 4.82
C ASP A 235 -26.10 -11.00 3.85
N LEU A 236 -26.44 -9.73 4.11
CA LEU A 236 -27.18 -8.87 3.18
C LEU A 236 -26.38 -8.57 1.89
N GLU A 237 -25.08 -8.31 2.01
CA GLU A 237 -24.19 -8.07 0.87
C GLU A 237 -24.01 -9.35 0.03
N ARG A 238 -23.83 -10.52 0.65
CA ARG A 238 -23.80 -11.80 -0.05
C ARG A 238 -25.10 -12.09 -0.79
N THR A 239 -26.25 -11.93 -0.13
CA THR A 239 -27.57 -12.19 -0.74
C THR A 239 -27.86 -11.24 -1.91
N SER A 240 -27.46 -9.98 -1.79
CA SER A 240 -27.48 -8.98 -2.86
C SER A 240 -26.62 -9.41 -4.05
N LEU A 241 -25.37 -9.81 -3.80
CA LEU A 241 -24.42 -10.22 -4.83
C LEU A 241 -24.84 -11.53 -5.53
N GLU A 242 -25.36 -12.51 -4.79
CA GLU A 242 -25.90 -13.77 -5.36
C GLU A 242 -27.11 -13.50 -6.27
N SER A 243 -28.02 -12.62 -5.83
CA SER A 243 -29.17 -12.18 -6.62
C SER A 243 -28.73 -11.46 -7.90
N TYR A 244 -27.72 -10.59 -7.81
CA TYR A 244 -27.11 -9.93 -8.96
C TYR A 244 -26.45 -10.93 -9.93
N LYS A 245 -25.62 -11.85 -9.40
CA LYS A 245 -24.92 -12.89 -10.18
C LYS A 245 -25.87 -13.77 -10.99
N LYS A 246 -27.07 -14.04 -10.49
CA LYS A 246 -28.10 -14.84 -11.18
C LYS A 246 -28.56 -14.24 -12.52
N TYR A 247 -28.53 -12.92 -12.66
CA TYR A 247 -29.07 -12.22 -13.85
C TYR A 247 -28.01 -11.46 -14.66
N VAL A 248 -26.85 -11.14 -14.07
CA VAL A 248 -25.78 -10.37 -14.75
C VAL A 248 -25.15 -11.13 -15.93
N SER A 249 -25.11 -12.46 -15.89
CA SER A 249 -24.56 -13.30 -16.98
C SER A 249 -25.57 -13.59 -18.10
N LEU A 250 -26.85 -13.30 -17.89
CA LEU A 250 -27.90 -13.59 -18.85
C LEU A 250 -28.02 -12.45 -19.87
N GLU A 251 -27.78 -12.75 -21.15
CA GLU A 251 -28.00 -11.82 -22.26
C GLU A 251 -29.46 -11.41 -22.30
N GLY A 252 -29.72 -10.10 -22.24
CA GLY A 252 -31.05 -9.50 -22.39
C GLY A 252 -31.26 -8.82 -23.73
N LEU A 253 -30.24 -8.09 -24.20
CA LEU A 253 -30.30 -7.31 -25.44
C LEU A 253 -28.93 -7.24 -26.11
N THR A 254 -28.88 -7.40 -27.42
CA THR A 254 -27.74 -7.02 -28.26
C THR A 254 -28.15 -5.80 -29.09
N ALA A 255 -27.36 -4.73 -29.05
CA ALA A 255 -27.57 -3.51 -29.84
C ALA A 255 -26.37 -3.25 -30.77
N GLN A 256 -26.64 -2.89 -32.02
CA GLN A 256 -25.66 -2.26 -32.89
C GLN A 256 -25.76 -0.74 -32.69
N ILE A 257 -24.64 -0.11 -32.36
CA ILE A 257 -24.58 1.31 -32.04
C ILE A 257 -23.57 1.98 -32.98
N LEU A 258 -23.97 3.10 -33.56
CA LEU A 258 -23.08 4.06 -34.20
C LEU A 258 -22.69 5.10 -33.16
N PHE A 259 -21.43 5.02 -32.70
CA PHE A 259 -20.81 6.03 -31.86
C PHE A 259 -20.18 7.08 -32.78
N ASN A 260 -20.34 8.36 -32.47
CA ASN A 260 -19.77 9.46 -33.24
C ASN A 260 -19.21 10.54 -32.33
N VAL A 261 -17.91 10.79 -32.47
CA VAL A 261 -17.12 11.77 -31.71
C VAL A 261 -16.67 12.87 -32.67
N ASP A 262 -17.16 14.10 -32.46
CA ASP A 262 -16.91 15.22 -33.40
C ASP A 262 -15.54 15.90 -33.20
N SER A 263 -14.48 15.10 -33.10
CA SER A 263 -13.11 15.61 -32.97
C SER A 263 -12.67 16.40 -34.21
N THR A 264 -13.23 16.12 -35.39
CA THR A 264 -12.89 16.85 -36.63
C THR A 264 -13.37 18.29 -36.60
N ASN A 265 -14.62 18.57 -36.20
CA ASN A 265 -15.08 19.96 -36.13
C ASN A 265 -14.50 20.70 -34.92
N ILE A 266 -14.21 20.00 -33.81
CA ILE A 266 -13.46 20.57 -32.68
C ILE A 266 -12.06 21.00 -33.12
N LEU A 267 -11.34 20.17 -33.88
CA LEU A 267 -10.01 20.50 -34.40
C LEU A 267 -10.03 21.70 -35.36
N LYS A 268 -11.02 21.74 -36.27
CA LYS A 268 -11.28 22.89 -37.13
C LYS A 268 -11.63 24.15 -36.33
N GLY A 269 -12.38 24.01 -35.24
CA GLY A 269 -12.75 25.07 -34.32
C GLY A 269 -11.53 25.67 -33.61
N TYR A 270 -10.66 24.84 -33.04
CA TYR A 270 -9.40 25.31 -32.47
C TYR A 270 -8.54 26.06 -33.51
N LYS A 271 -8.35 25.47 -34.70
CA LYS A 271 -7.60 26.09 -35.80
C LYS A 271 -8.24 27.41 -36.28
N SER A 272 -9.56 27.56 -36.20
CA SER A 272 -10.25 28.76 -36.67
C SER A 272 -10.30 29.89 -35.63
N LEU A 273 -10.37 29.56 -34.34
CA LEU A 273 -10.38 30.50 -33.22
C LEU A 273 -8.97 31.00 -32.85
N ASN A 274 -7.94 30.19 -33.08
CA ASN A 274 -6.56 30.47 -32.65
C ASN A 274 -5.60 30.64 -33.84
N LYS A 275 -6.07 31.23 -34.96
CA LYS A 275 -5.28 31.43 -36.20
C LYS A 275 -4.00 32.26 -36.00
N ASN A 276 -3.98 33.08 -34.95
CA ASN A 276 -2.84 33.89 -34.52
C ASN A 276 -1.73 33.06 -33.86
N LEU A 277 -2.03 31.84 -33.40
CA LEU A 277 -1.04 30.91 -32.89
C LEU A 277 -0.57 30.02 -34.03
N ASN A 278 0.71 30.13 -34.39
CA ASN A 278 1.33 29.36 -35.48
C ASN A 278 1.56 27.89 -35.08
N LEU A 279 0.47 27.17 -34.84
CA LEU A 279 0.43 25.83 -34.24
C LEU A 279 -0.14 24.79 -35.21
N THR A 280 0.48 23.62 -35.20
CA THR A 280 -0.05 22.42 -35.86
C THR A 280 -1.04 21.73 -34.92
N TRP A 281 -2.32 21.92 -35.19
CA TRP A 281 -3.41 21.31 -34.43
C TRP A 281 -3.63 19.85 -34.88
N GLN A 282 -3.53 18.91 -33.95
CA GLN A 282 -3.79 17.48 -34.16
C GLN A 282 -4.56 16.87 -32.99
N VAL A 283 -5.11 15.66 -33.18
CA VAL A 283 -5.86 14.94 -32.13
C VAL A 283 -4.87 14.19 -31.23
N MET A 284 -5.11 14.17 -29.93
CA MET A 284 -4.28 13.42 -28.97
C MET A 284 -4.28 11.91 -29.30
N PRO A 285 -3.11 11.26 -29.48
CA PRO A 285 -3.03 9.81 -29.57
C PRO A 285 -3.43 9.12 -28.26
N MET A 286 -4.33 8.14 -28.35
CA MET A 286 -4.67 7.29 -27.20
C MET A 286 -3.74 6.09 -27.12
N LYS A 287 -3.34 5.75 -25.89
CA LYS A 287 -2.63 4.52 -25.54
C LYS A 287 -3.59 3.35 -25.41
N ASP A 288 -4.68 3.57 -24.68
CA ASP A 288 -5.69 2.59 -24.34
C ASP A 288 -7.07 3.26 -24.24
N ALA A 289 -8.13 2.50 -24.50
CA ALA A 289 -9.51 2.94 -24.27
C ALA A 289 -10.37 1.76 -23.77
N PHE A 290 -11.28 2.04 -22.85
CA PHE A 290 -12.14 1.05 -22.20
C PHE A 290 -13.60 1.51 -22.19
N PHE A 291 -14.48 0.70 -22.78
CA PHE A 291 -15.92 0.92 -22.82
C PHE A 291 -16.63 0.29 -21.61
N SER A 292 -17.53 1.06 -21.00
CA SER A 292 -18.45 0.60 -19.97
C SER A 292 -19.88 1.10 -20.23
N ALA A 293 -20.85 0.31 -19.78
CA ALA A 293 -22.26 0.68 -19.79
C ALA A 293 -22.87 0.36 -18.43
N SER A 294 -23.62 1.30 -17.85
CA SER A 294 -24.39 1.07 -16.62
C SER A 294 -25.77 1.72 -16.69
N VAL A 295 -26.67 1.29 -15.80
CA VAL A 295 -28.03 1.82 -15.71
C VAL A 295 -27.99 3.22 -15.10
N LYS A 296 -28.87 4.12 -15.55
CA LYS A 296 -29.06 5.43 -14.94
C LYS A 296 -29.99 5.35 -13.74
N LEU A 297 -29.58 5.99 -12.65
CA LEU A 297 -30.41 6.23 -11.47
C LEU A 297 -31.40 7.38 -11.75
N ALA A 298 -32.36 7.60 -10.84
CA ALA A 298 -33.42 8.59 -10.99
C ALA A 298 -32.94 10.05 -11.09
N ASP A 299 -31.70 10.33 -10.67
CA ASP A 299 -31.00 11.61 -10.81
C ASP A 299 -30.16 11.72 -12.11
N ASN A 300 -30.29 10.73 -13.01
CA ASN A 300 -29.48 10.52 -14.22
C ASN A 300 -28.00 10.18 -13.99
N SER A 301 -27.57 9.97 -12.74
CA SER A 301 -26.22 9.46 -12.46
C SER A 301 -26.06 8.00 -12.90
N ALA A 302 -24.83 7.59 -13.18
CA ALA A 302 -24.50 6.21 -13.52
C ALA A 302 -24.51 5.35 -12.25
N ASP A 303 -25.31 4.27 -12.22
CA ASP A 303 -25.21 3.26 -11.18
C ASP A 303 -23.83 2.58 -11.27
N SER A 304 -23.01 2.74 -10.23
CA SER A 304 -21.67 2.16 -10.13
C SER A 304 -21.66 0.78 -9.49
N THR A 305 -22.80 0.33 -8.93
CA THR A 305 -22.92 -0.95 -8.22
C THR A 305 -23.18 -2.13 -9.17
N ALA A 306 -23.69 -1.84 -10.38
CA ALA A 306 -24.11 -2.83 -11.36
C ALA A 306 -23.68 -2.44 -12.79
N THR A 307 -22.85 -3.27 -13.43
CA THR A 307 -22.65 -3.15 -14.88
C THR A 307 -23.89 -3.62 -15.64
N ALA A 308 -24.23 -2.91 -16.72
CA ALA A 308 -25.24 -3.29 -17.70
C ALA A 308 -24.65 -4.14 -18.84
N LEU A 309 -23.32 -4.24 -18.91
CA LEU A 309 -22.56 -4.81 -20.03
C LEU A 309 -22.21 -6.29 -19.80
N ILE A 310 -22.37 -7.13 -20.83
CA ILE A 310 -21.76 -8.47 -20.89
C ILE A 310 -20.41 -8.39 -21.61
N ASP A 311 -20.42 -7.79 -22.80
CA ASP A 311 -19.26 -7.43 -23.61
C ASP A 311 -19.63 -6.36 -24.65
N SER A 312 -18.63 -5.73 -25.26
CA SER A 312 -18.81 -5.00 -26.51
C SER A 312 -17.67 -5.27 -27.49
N VAL A 313 -17.99 -5.19 -28.79
CA VAL A 313 -17.04 -5.27 -29.89
C VAL A 313 -17.05 -3.90 -30.57
N ILE A 314 -16.12 -3.03 -30.15
CA ILE A 314 -15.95 -1.69 -30.70
C ILE A 314 -14.49 -1.56 -31.17
N PRO A 315 -14.24 -1.32 -32.48
CA PRO A 315 -12.88 -1.19 -33.01
C PRO A 315 -12.00 -0.20 -32.22
N GLY A 316 -10.86 -0.69 -31.72
CA GLY A 316 -9.89 0.12 -30.95
C GLY A 316 -10.30 0.43 -29.50
N ILE A 317 -11.39 -0.16 -28.97
CA ILE A 317 -11.76 -0.05 -27.55
C ILE A 317 -11.82 -1.44 -26.92
N LYS A 318 -11.18 -1.60 -25.75
CA LYS A 318 -11.39 -2.75 -24.87
C LYS A 318 -12.75 -2.61 -24.18
N SER A 319 -13.35 -3.71 -23.74
CA SER A 319 -14.62 -3.69 -23.02
C SER A 319 -14.57 -4.57 -21.79
N GLN A 320 -15.41 -4.29 -20.80
CA GLN A 320 -15.65 -5.25 -19.72
C GLN A 320 -16.17 -6.57 -20.32
N SER A 321 -15.54 -7.69 -19.99
CA SER A 321 -16.09 -9.03 -20.24
C SER A 321 -16.44 -9.69 -18.91
N LEU A 322 -17.61 -10.31 -18.82
CA LEU A 322 -18.05 -11.01 -17.60
C LEU A 322 -17.46 -12.43 -17.45
N LYS A 323 -16.37 -12.76 -18.15
CA LYS A 323 -15.85 -14.14 -18.19
C LYS A 323 -15.32 -14.66 -16.84
N ASP A 324 -14.81 -13.80 -15.97
CA ASP A 324 -14.25 -14.18 -14.66
C ASP A 324 -14.98 -13.49 -13.49
N LEU A 325 -16.21 -13.94 -13.19
CA LEU A 325 -16.96 -13.53 -11.99
C LEU A 325 -16.66 -14.41 -10.75
N ASP A 326 -15.38 -14.69 -10.51
CA ASP A 326 -14.91 -15.30 -9.25
C ASP A 326 -15.19 -14.36 -8.07
N SER A 327 -15.74 -14.88 -6.96
CA SER A 327 -16.07 -14.06 -5.78
C SER A 327 -14.85 -13.50 -5.05
N ASN A 328 -13.65 -14.00 -5.35
CA ASN A 328 -12.41 -13.56 -4.71
C ASN A 328 -11.70 -12.42 -5.46
N GLN A 329 -12.15 -12.03 -6.66
CA GLN A 329 -11.60 -10.87 -7.38
C GLN A 329 -12.43 -9.61 -7.12
N ILE A 330 -11.85 -8.69 -6.33
CA ILE A 330 -12.30 -7.30 -6.25
C ILE A 330 -12.03 -6.65 -7.60
N THR A 331 -13.11 -6.25 -8.29
CA THR A 331 -13.15 -5.60 -9.62
C THR A 331 -12.53 -6.39 -10.77
N PRO A 332 -13.19 -6.49 -11.94
CA PRO A 332 -12.58 -7.09 -13.11
C PRO A 332 -11.34 -6.29 -13.53
N SER A 333 -10.18 -6.95 -13.58
CA SER A 333 -8.96 -6.29 -13.99
C SER A 333 -9.03 -5.90 -15.47
N LEU A 334 -8.47 -4.74 -15.83
CA LEU A 334 -8.49 -4.17 -17.18
C LEU A 334 -7.61 -4.93 -18.21
N ASN A 335 -7.26 -6.19 -17.94
CA ASN A 335 -6.22 -6.95 -18.62
C ASN A 335 -6.71 -8.25 -19.26
N GLU A 336 -7.54 -8.14 -20.31
CA GLU A 336 -7.58 -9.16 -21.37
C GLU A 336 -7.50 -8.50 -22.76
N GLY A 337 -6.67 -9.06 -23.64
CA GLY A 337 -6.52 -8.65 -25.03
C GLY A 337 -5.72 -7.35 -25.26
N GLN A 338 -4.46 -7.46 -25.69
CA GLN A 338 -3.79 -6.34 -26.35
C GLN A 338 -4.48 -6.06 -27.70
N VAL A 339 -5.14 -4.91 -27.82
CA VAL A 339 -5.63 -4.37 -29.09
C VAL A 339 -4.73 -3.20 -29.45
N THR A 340 -3.80 -3.41 -30.39
CA THR A 340 -2.80 -2.43 -30.85
C THR A 340 -3.33 -1.50 -31.96
N ALA A 341 -4.62 -1.17 -31.93
CA ALA A 341 -5.24 -0.24 -32.88
C ALA A 341 -5.57 1.09 -32.16
N PRO A 342 -5.00 2.23 -32.58
CA PRO A 342 -5.33 3.52 -31.98
C PRO A 342 -6.81 3.83 -32.17
N TYR A 343 -7.49 4.26 -31.11
CA TYR A 343 -8.92 4.54 -31.14
C TYR A 343 -9.25 5.63 -32.18
N PRO A 344 -10.10 5.34 -33.20
CA PRO A 344 -10.42 6.33 -34.22
C PRO A 344 -11.41 7.36 -33.70
N PHE A 345 -10.93 8.58 -33.47
CA PHE A 345 -11.80 9.71 -33.15
C PHE A 345 -12.61 10.17 -34.37
N GLY A 346 -13.80 9.60 -34.50
CA GLY A 346 -14.78 9.88 -35.54
C GLY A 346 -16.05 9.08 -35.33
N SER A 347 -16.64 8.60 -36.43
CA SER A 347 -17.77 7.66 -36.39
C SER A 347 -17.27 6.21 -36.40
N VAL A 348 -17.61 5.43 -35.38
CA VAL A 348 -17.31 4.01 -35.26
C VAL A 348 -18.59 3.23 -34.94
N SER A 349 -18.84 2.16 -35.71
CA SER A 349 -19.92 1.23 -35.38
C SER A 349 -19.38 0.12 -34.48
N GLY A 350 -20.12 -0.21 -33.42
CA GLY A 350 -19.78 -1.27 -32.50
C GLY A 350 -21.00 -2.00 -31.98
N LYS A 351 -20.81 -3.28 -31.68
CA LYS A 351 -21.82 -4.15 -31.07
C LYS A 351 -21.72 -4.04 -29.56
N VAL A 352 -22.82 -3.74 -28.87
CA VAL A 352 -22.90 -3.73 -27.40
C VAL A 352 -23.89 -4.81 -26.98
N ARG A 353 -23.47 -5.71 -26.10
CA ARG A 353 -24.33 -6.75 -25.55
C ARG A 353 -24.60 -6.49 -24.07
N LEU A 354 -25.86 -6.31 -23.75
CA LEU A 354 -26.35 -6.00 -22.42
C LEU A 354 -26.87 -7.24 -21.71
N ASN A 355 -26.66 -7.27 -20.39
CA ASN A 355 -27.30 -8.23 -19.51
C ASN A 355 -28.77 -7.85 -19.24
N LEU A 356 -29.47 -8.68 -18.48
CA LEU A 356 -30.86 -8.39 -18.11
C LEU A 356 -31.02 -7.07 -17.36
N ASN A 357 -30.08 -6.68 -16.49
CA ASN A 357 -30.15 -5.38 -15.79
C ASN A 357 -30.16 -4.21 -16.79
N GLY A 358 -29.31 -4.28 -17.82
CA GLY A 358 -29.25 -3.28 -18.89
C GLY A 358 -30.43 -3.32 -19.86
N ALA A 359 -31.11 -4.45 -20.02
CA ALA A 359 -32.17 -4.63 -20.99
C ALA A 359 -33.59 -4.39 -20.42
N CYS A 360 -33.84 -4.79 -19.18
CA CYS A 360 -35.17 -4.70 -18.54
C CYS A 360 -35.61 -3.26 -18.22
N VAL A 361 -34.74 -2.26 -18.43
CA VAL A 361 -35.14 -0.84 -18.42
C VAL A 361 -35.94 -0.42 -19.66
N TYR A 362 -35.95 -1.24 -20.72
CA TYR A 362 -36.74 -1.00 -21.94
C TYR A 362 -37.90 -2.00 -22.12
N PHE A 363 -37.87 -3.14 -21.44
CA PHE A 363 -38.84 -4.24 -21.63
C PHE A 363 -39.35 -4.78 -20.28
N ASP A 364 -40.68 -4.82 -20.11
CA ASP A 364 -41.34 -5.50 -18.98
C ASP A 364 -41.24 -7.02 -19.15
N ASN A 365 -41.31 -7.51 -20.39
CA ASN A 365 -41.08 -8.91 -20.80
C ASN A 365 -40.79 -8.97 -22.31
N VAL A 366 -40.52 -10.16 -22.86
CA VAL A 366 -40.20 -10.41 -24.29
C VAL A 366 -41.16 -9.71 -25.27
N ASN A 367 -42.45 -9.62 -24.92
CA ASN A 367 -43.51 -9.11 -25.81
C ASN A 367 -44.00 -7.70 -25.45
N LYS A 368 -43.41 -7.03 -24.44
CA LYS A 368 -43.93 -5.76 -23.90
C LYS A 368 -42.82 -4.78 -23.55
N SER A 369 -42.69 -3.71 -24.35
CA SER A 369 -41.86 -2.56 -24.04
C SER A 369 -42.39 -1.78 -22.84
N VAL A 370 -41.49 -1.15 -22.06
CA VAL A 370 -41.86 -0.25 -20.96
C VAL A 370 -42.31 1.08 -21.53
N ALA A 371 -43.47 1.57 -21.07
CA ALA A 371 -44.04 2.84 -21.54
C ALA A 371 -43.07 4.01 -21.31
N GLY A 372 -42.89 4.85 -22.34
CA GLY A 372 -41.98 6.00 -22.31
C GLY A 372 -40.50 5.67 -22.51
N THR A 373 -40.12 4.40 -22.73
CA THR A 373 -38.72 4.00 -22.97
C THR A 373 -38.53 3.60 -24.43
N ASP A 374 -37.65 4.32 -25.14
CA ASP A 374 -37.27 4.00 -26.52
C ASP A 374 -35.84 3.46 -26.53
N VAL A 375 -35.70 2.20 -26.95
CA VAL A 375 -34.39 1.55 -27.10
C VAL A 375 -33.52 2.24 -28.16
N ASN A 376 -34.11 2.95 -29.12
CA ASN A 376 -33.36 3.74 -30.10
C ASN A 376 -32.63 4.93 -29.44
N ASN A 377 -33.17 5.44 -28.33
CA ASN A 377 -32.51 6.36 -27.41
C ASN A 377 -31.96 5.61 -26.20
N ILE A 378 -31.07 4.65 -26.46
CA ILE A 378 -30.42 3.84 -25.42
C ILE A 378 -29.76 4.72 -24.33
N THR A 379 -29.20 5.87 -24.69
CA THR A 379 -28.56 6.82 -23.78
C THR A 379 -29.51 7.54 -22.81
N ALA A 380 -30.84 7.41 -22.97
CA ALA A 380 -31.80 7.92 -21.99
C ALA A 380 -31.74 7.15 -20.67
N ASN A 381 -31.67 5.81 -20.74
CA ASN A 381 -31.73 4.92 -19.56
C ASN A 381 -30.38 4.29 -19.20
N LEU A 382 -29.40 4.31 -20.10
CA LEU A 382 -28.03 3.84 -19.85
C LEU A 382 -27.01 4.97 -19.97
N SER A 383 -25.99 4.91 -19.12
CA SER A 383 -24.78 5.71 -19.22
C SER A 383 -23.74 4.90 -19.99
N LEU A 384 -23.45 5.31 -21.23
CA LEU A 384 -22.43 4.70 -22.08
C LEU A 384 -21.16 5.55 -22.01
N ASN A 385 -20.06 4.99 -21.51
CA ASN A 385 -18.83 5.73 -21.23
C ASN A 385 -17.62 5.05 -21.86
N VAL A 386 -16.68 5.85 -22.37
CA VAL A 386 -15.33 5.42 -22.74
C VAL A 386 -14.33 6.14 -21.85
N ASN A 387 -13.66 5.38 -21.00
CA ASN A 387 -12.50 5.85 -20.25
C ASN A 387 -11.26 5.60 -21.11
N TYR A 388 -10.46 6.64 -21.35
CA TYR A 388 -9.29 6.55 -22.22
C TYR A 388 -8.03 6.98 -21.51
N THR A 389 -6.90 6.38 -21.88
CA THR A 389 -5.58 6.72 -21.38
C THR A 389 -4.75 7.28 -22.52
N TYR A 390 -4.13 8.43 -22.28
CA TYR A 390 -3.19 9.08 -23.17
C TYR A 390 -1.86 9.32 -22.44
N GLN A 391 -0.79 9.50 -23.19
CA GLN A 391 0.54 9.71 -22.60
C GLN A 391 0.95 11.17 -22.78
N VAL A 392 1.59 11.75 -21.76
CA VAL A 392 2.27 13.04 -21.88
C VAL A 392 3.70 12.95 -21.39
N LYS A 393 4.63 13.53 -22.16
CA LYS A 393 6.01 13.76 -21.77
C LYS A 393 6.03 14.93 -20.79
N VAL A 394 6.54 14.76 -19.58
CA VAL A 394 6.71 15.85 -18.61
C VAL A 394 8.15 15.92 -18.14
N ARG A 395 8.62 17.12 -17.82
CA ARG A 395 9.89 17.30 -17.10
C ARG A 395 9.60 17.29 -15.60
N ARG A 396 10.34 16.46 -14.88
CA ARG A 396 10.29 16.33 -13.42
C ARG A 396 11.72 16.22 -12.93
N SER A 397 12.07 16.93 -11.86
CA SER A 397 13.42 16.95 -11.32
C SER A 397 13.41 16.90 -9.79
N PHE A 398 14.52 16.52 -9.20
CA PHE A 398 14.71 16.68 -7.76
C PHE A 398 16.19 16.92 -7.43
N THR A 399 16.40 17.67 -6.36
CA THR A 399 17.73 17.95 -5.80
C THR A 399 17.80 17.35 -4.41
N ALA A 400 18.60 16.30 -4.24
CA ALA A 400 18.93 15.71 -2.95
C ALA A 400 20.20 16.37 -2.39
N LYS A 401 20.20 16.78 -1.13
CA LYS A 401 21.39 17.22 -0.39
C LYS A 401 21.62 16.28 0.77
N TYR A 402 22.84 15.78 0.93
CA TYR A 402 23.14 14.78 1.95
C TYR A 402 24.51 14.96 2.60
N ASN A 403 24.63 14.51 3.85
CA ASN A 403 25.86 14.51 4.64
C ASN A 403 26.06 13.12 5.26
N LEU A 404 27.04 12.36 4.72
CA LEU A 404 27.25 10.96 5.12
C LEU A 404 27.87 10.83 6.52
N TYR A 405 28.61 11.83 7.00
CA TYR A 405 29.11 11.89 8.38
C TYR A 405 27.95 11.94 9.40
N ASN A 406 26.96 12.80 9.19
CA ASN A 406 25.79 12.91 10.05
C ASN A 406 24.91 11.65 9.96
N MET A 407 24.74 11.09 8.76
CA MET A 407 24.05 9.82 8.54
C MET A 407 24.70 8.68 9.34
N LEU A 408 26.02 8.51 9.23
CA LEU A 408 26.74 7.46 9.95
C LEU A 408 26.66 7.65 11.47
N SER A 409 26.78 8.90 11.93
CA SER A 409 26.67 9.25 13.35
C SER A 409 25.27 8.95 13.93
N ARG A 410 24.20 8.94 13.12
CA ARG A 410 22.87 8.46 13.53
C ARG A 410 22.81 6.94 13.63
N ILE A 411 23.37 6.23 12.65
CA ILE A 411 23.41 4.76 12.64
C ILE A 411 24.15 4.25 13.89
N GLU A 412 25.27 4.88 14.25
CA GLU A 412 26.02 4.59 15.48
C GLU A 412 25.18 4.83 16.74
N LYS A 413 24.52 5.99 16.88
CA LYS A 413 23.66 6.33 18.03
C LYS A 413 22.48 5.35 18.20
N GLN A 414 22.00 4.77 17.09
CA GLN A 414 20.92 3.78 17.08
C GLN A 414 21.43 2.32 17.12
N SER A 415 22.75 2.11 17.22
CA SER A 415 23.36 0.79 17.42
C SER A 415 23.55 0.51 18.92
N THR A 416 23.47 -0.77 19.32
CA THR A 416 23.69 -1.16 20.72
C THR A 416 25.18 -1.18 21.06
N LYS A 417 25.55 -0.72 22.27
CA LYS A 417 26.93 -0.78 22.80
C LYS A 417 27.54 -2.17 22.57
N GLY A 418 28.52 -2.27 21.67
CA GLY A 418 29.12 -3.54 21.25
C GLY A 418 29.54 -3.62 19.78
N GLY A 419 29.27 -2.60 18.94
CA GLY A 419 29.74 -2.54 17.54
C GLY A 419 28.86 -3.24 16.51
N TRP A 420 27.74 -3.83 16.94
CA TRP A 420 26.80 -4.55 16.07
C TRP A 420 25.70 -3.62 15.55
N ILE A 421 25.77 -3.23 14.28
CA ILE A 421 24.68 -2.52 13.59
C ILE A 421 23.57 -3.52 13.26
N LYS A 422 22.36 -3.28 13.77
CA LYS A 422 21.18 -4.08 13.44
C LYS A 422 20.56 -3.56 12.14
N THR A 423 20.02 -4.46 11.32
CA THR A 423 19.22 -4.10 10.14
C THR A 423 18.04 -3.19 10.48
N SER A 424 17.47 -3.34 11.69
CA SER A 424 16.45 -2.43 12.24
C SER A 424 16.94 -0.99 12.41
N SER A 425 18.21 -0.77 12.75
CA SER A 425 18.78 0.58 12.91
C SER A 425 18.99 1.24 11.53
N LEU A 426 19.47 0.50 10.53
CA LEU A 426 19.56 0.99 9.15
C LEU A 426 18.17 1.31 8.57
N HIS A 427 17.19 0.42 8.78
CA HIS A 427 15.80 0.66 8.37
C HIS A 427 15.22 1.89 9.07
N SER A 428 15.47 2.08 10.38
CA SER A 428 15.02 3.26 11.11
C SER A 428 15.61 4.57 10.57
N VAL A 429 16.85 4.59 10.07
CA VAL A 429 17.46 5.81 9.48
C VAL A 429 16.87 6.12 8.09
N VAL A 430 16.52 5.10 7.30
CA VAL A 430 15.88 5.27 5.98
C VAL A 430 14.41 5.72 6.13
N GLU A 431 13.67 5.12 7.07
CA GLU A 431 12.25 5.43 7.31
C GLU A 431 12.03 6.73 8.11
N ASP A 432 13.03 7.26 8.80
CA ASP A 432 12.88 8.48 9.60
C ASP A 432 12.54 9.69 8.72
N LYS A 433 11.37 10.30 8.99
CA LYS A 433 10.91 11.54 8.37
C LYS A 433 11.72 12.76 8.85
N ASN A 434 12.29 12.72 10.06
CA ASN A 434 13.08 13.80 10.64
C ASN A 434 14.57 13.70 10.27
N SER A 435 14.89 13.57 8.98
CA SER A 435 16.26 13.39 8.48
C SER A 435 17.05 14.68 8.20
N GLY A 436 16.51 15.86 8.56
CA GLY A 436 17.02 17.16 8.11
C GLY A 436 18.41 17.59 8.61
N ASP A 437 19.08 16.79 9.45
CA ASP A 437 20.49 16.96 9.82
C ASP A 437 21.45 16.22 8.87
N TRP A 438 20.96 15.27 8.06
CA TRP A 438 21.80 14.48 7.14
C TRP A 438 21.24 14.32 5.72
N PHE A 439 19.95 14.56 5.50
CA PHE A 439 19.30 14.42 4.20
C PHE A 439 18.14 15.41 4.02
N HIS A 440 18.20 16.15 2.92
CA HIS A 440 17.11 16.95 2.37
C HIS A 440 16.86 16.53 0.92
N ILE A 441 15.61 16.58 0.48
CA ILE A 441 15.25 16.48 -0.93
C ILE A 441 14.27 17.60 -1.27
N LYS A 442 14.52 18.27 -2.39
CA LYS A 442 13.64 19.28 -2.96
C LYS A 442 13.15 18.76 -4.29
N PHE A 443 11.84 18.56 -4.39
CA PHE A 443 11.18 18.19 -5.63
C PHE A 443 10.89 19.46 -6.45
N ASP A 444 11.19 19.40 -7.74
CA ASP A 444 11.01 20.49 -8.70
C ASP A 444 10.23 19.95 -9.91
N GLY A 445 9.37 20.80 -10.48
CA GLY A 445 8.49 20.40 -11.57
C GLY A 445 7.94 21.61 -12.32
N ASP A 446 7.88 21.51 -13.64
CA ASP A 446 7.63 22.64 -14.55
C ASP A 446 6.21 23.24 -14.43
N SER A 447 5.30 22.60 -13.69
CA SER A 447 4.05 23.21 -13.21
C SER A 447 3.50 22.53 -11.96
N SER A 448 2.57 23.19 -11.25
CA SER A 448 1.84 22.63 -10.11
C SER A 448 1.05 21.36 -10.44
N ALA A 449 0.66 21.16 -11.71
CA ALA A 449 -0.09 19.99 -12.16
C ALA A 449 0.78 18.72 -12.37
N PHE A 450 2.11 18.86 -12.35
CA PHE A 450 3.08 17.76 -12.53
C PHE A 450 4.10 17.62 -11.40
N GLN A 451 3.91 18.38 -10.32
CA GLN A 451 4.57 18.10 -9.04
C GLN A 451 4.40 16.62 -8.65
N TYR A 452 5.38 16.08 -7.95
CA TYR A 452 5.26 14.76 -7.35
C TYR A 452 4.18 14.80 -6.27
N THR A 453 3.28 13.83 -6.25
CA THR A 453 2.28 13.67 -5.18
C THR A 453 2.98 13.40 -3.83
N PRO A 454 2.35 13.70 -2.68
CA PRO A 454 2.97 13.44 -1.37
C PRO A 454 3.43 11.99 -1.18
N GLN A 455 2.71 11.02 -1.78
CA GLN A 455 3.11 9.62 -1.77
C GLN A 455 4.35 9.36 -2.65
N GLU A 456 4.37 9.84 -3.90
CA GLU A 456 5.57 9.74 -4.76
C GLU A 456 6.78 10.40 -4.08
N GLN A 457 6.60 11.54 -3.40
CA GLN A 457 7.66 12.22 -2.67
C GLN A 457 8.19 11.37 -1.50
N ASP A 458 7.32 10.81 -0.67
CA ASP A 458 7.70 9.90 0.42
C ASP A 458 8.44 8.65 -0.11
N GLU A 459 7.96 8.05 -1.19
CA GLU A 459 8.56 6.85 -1.80
C GLU A 459 9.94 7.12 -2.40
N ILE A 460 10.10 8.19 -3.18
CA ILE A 460 11.39 8.61 -3.76
C ILE A 460 12.36 9.00 -2.63
N THR A 461 11.90 9.73 -1.61
CA THR A 461 12.71 10.09 -0.44
C THR A 461 13.31 8.87 0.24
N LYS A 462 12.52 7.80 0.44
CA LYS A 462 13.00 6.55 1.05
C LYS A 462 14.00 5.83 0.14
N GLN A 463 13.76 5.80 -1.17
CA GLN A 463 14.65 5.14 -2.14
C GLN A 463 16.01 5.85 -2.25
N GLU A 464 16.03 7.19 -2.28
CA GLU A 464 17.27 7.96 -2.29
C GLU A 464 18.07 7.78 -0.99
N LYS A 465 17.41 7.83 0.18
CA LYS A 465 18.05 7.49 1.47
C LYS A 465 18.64 6.08 1.47
N ALA A 466 17.91 5.10 0.95
CA ALA A 466 18.35 3.71 0.82
C ALA A 466 19.61 3.57 -0.07
N LEU A 467 19.63 4.25 -1.22
CA LEU A 467 20.78 4.26 -2.14
C LEU A 467 22.01 4.96 -1.54
N LEU A 468 21.82 6.04 -0.77
CA LEU A 468 22.91 6.73 -0.08
C LEU A 468 23.51 5.89 1.06
N VAL A 469 22.69 5.13 1.78
CA VAL A 469 23.17 4.15 2.78
C VAL A 469 24.01 3.07 2.09
N ASP A 470 23.53 2.46 1.00
CA ASP A 470 24.30 1.46 0.23
C ASP A 470 25.63 2.03 -0.31
N ARG A 471 25.60 3.25 -0.87
CA ARG A 471 26.80 3.98 -1.34
C ARG A 471 27.82 4.16 -0.22
N ALA A 472 27.39 4.62 0.95
CA ALA A 472 28.26 4.83 2.11
C ALA A 472 28.86 3.52 2.62
N LEU A 473 28.07 2.43 2.70
CA LEU A 473 28.56 1.13 3.12
C LEU A 473 29.60 0.55 2.15
N LYS A 474 29.41 0.74 0.84
CA LYS A 474 30.41 0.35 -0.18
C LYS A 474 31.69 1.17 -0.08
N GLN A 475 31.58 2.50 0.08
CA GLN A 475 32.73 3.37 0.32
C GLN A 475 33.50 2.99 1.60
N PHE A 476 32.79 2.64 2.67
CA PHE A 476 33.39 2.18 3.93
C PHE A 476 34.12 0.85 3.75
N ALA A 477 33.52 -0.11 3.04
CA ALA A 477 34.14 -1.40 2.74
C ALA A 477 35.41 -1.25 1.88
N ALA A 478 35.44 -0.30 0.94
CA ALA A 478 36.64 0.02 0.16
C ALA A 478 37.77 0.59 1.03
N ILE A 479 37.47 1.52 1.95
CA ILE A 479 38.45 2.05 2.92
C ILE A 479 39.02 0.93 3.80
N ASN A 480 38.15 0.08 4.36
CA ASN A 480 38.57 -0.97 5.31
C ASN A 480 39.30 -2.16 4.63
N SER A 481 39.18 -2.31 3.31
CA SER A 481 39.88 -3.36 2.54
C SER A 481 41.19 -2.90 1.89
N GLY A 482 41.51 -1.61 1.95
CA GLY A 482 42.71 -1.03 1.32
C GLY A 482 42.70 -1.05 -0.21
N THR A 483 41.59 -1.47 -0.85
CA THR A 483 41.48 -1.57 -2.30
C THR A 483 40.75 -0.36 -2.88
N PRO A 484 41.35 0.41 -3.81
CA PRO A 484 40.67 1.51 -4.47
C PRO A 484 39.67 0.98 -5.50
N GLN A 485 38.44 0.72 -5.07
CA GLN A 485 37.33 0.52 -6.02
C GLN A 485 36.90 1.88 -6.60
N PRO A 486 36.67 1.97 -7.93
CA PRO A 486 36.06 3.16 -8.50
C PRO A 486 34.67 3.36 -7.89
N ALA A 487 34.32 4.61 -7.58
CA ALA A 487 32.98 4.94 -7.11
C ALA A 487 31.94 4.38 -8.11
N PRO A 488 30.95 3.60 -7.66
CA PRO A 488 29.91 3.09 -8.56
C PRO A 488 29.26 4.27 -9.29
N ALA A 489 29.25 4.21 -10.61
CA ALA A 489 28.56 5.21 -11.41
C ALA A 489 27.10 5.30 -10.94
N LEU A 490 26.61 6.53 -10.78
CA LEU A 490 25.19 6.79 -10.54
C LEU A 490 24.37 6.03 -11.60
N VAL A 491 23.34 5.31 -11.14
CA VAL A 491 22.37 4.70 -12.04
C VAL A 491 21.68 5.86 -12.76
N THR A 492 21.91 5.99 -14.06
CA THR A 492 21.09 6.89 -14.90
C THR A 492 19.63 6.53 -14.65
N PRO A 493 18.76 7.49 -14.29
CA PRO A 493 17.39 7.19 -13.93
C PRO A 493 16.73 6.40 -15.08
N PRO A 494 16.06 5.26 -14.80
CA PRO A 494 15.30 4.58 -15.85
C PRO A 494 14.21 5.53 -16.36
N GLU A 495 13.78 5.33 -17.61
CA GLU A 495 12.89 6.22 -18.38
C GLU A 495 11.52 6.52 -17.73
N SER A 496 11.22 5.90 -16.59
CA SER A 496 10.29 6.43 -15.60
C SER A 496 10.70 6.04 -14.17
N GLY A 497 10.53 6.95 -13.20
CA GLY A 497 10.72 6.63 -11.77
C GLY A 497 9.81 5.49 -11.30
N PHE A 498 8.63 5.35 -11.93
CA PHE A 498 7.71 4.23 -11.71
C PHE A 498 8.29 2.86 -12.15
N MET A 499 9.11 2.82 -13.21
CA MET A 499 9.81 1.60 -13.63
C MET A 499 10.92 1.19 -12.66
N TYR A 500 11.53 2.11 -11.90
CA TYR A 500 12.46 1.72 -10.84
C TYR A 500 11.73 1.07 -9.68
N ALA A 501 10.72 1.77 -9.13
CA ALA A 501 9.91 1.28 -8.02
C ALA A 501 9.26 -0.08 -8.33
N SER A 502 8.57 -0.23 -9.46
CA SER A 502 7.86 -1.46 -9.83
C SER A 502 8.79 -2.64 -10.16
N LYS A 503 9.95 -2.40 -10.80
CA LYS A 503 10.91 -3.46 -11.15
C LYS A 503 11.63 -4.01 -9.92
N GLN A 504 11.82 -3.19 -8.89
CA GLN A 504 12.49 -3.60 -7.64
C GLN A 504 11.51 -4.09 -6.55
N LEU A 505 10.28 -3.58 -6.51
CA LEU A 505 9.18 -4.16 -5.69
C LEU A 505 8.87 -5.61 -6.07
N ARG A 506 9.06 -5.98 -7.35
CA ARG A 506 8.86 -7.36 -7.84
C ARG A 506 9.85 -8.39 -7.28
N TYR A 507 10.97 -7.97 -6.68
CA TYR A 507 12.01 -8.90 -6.21
C TYR A 507 12.09 -9.07 -4.69
N CYS A 508 11.60 -8.12 -3.89
CA CYS A 508 11.28 -8.31 -2.46
C CYS A 508 10.67 -7.02 -1.86
N PRO A 509 9.69 -7.11 -0.95
CA PRO A 509 9.05 -5.93 -0.33
C PRO A 509 9.89 -5.22 0.76
N HIS A 510 11.13 -5.63 1.01
CA HIS A 510 11.97 -5.07 2.07
C HIS A 510 13.34 -4.59 1.58
N PHE A 511 13.79 -3.46 2.11
CA PHE A 511 15.08 -2.80 1.83
C PHE A 511 16.30 -3.75 1.92
N TYR A 512 16.32 -4.67 2.90
CA TYR A 512 17.44 -5.61 3.10
C TYR A 512 17.61 -6.65 1.98
N CYS A 513 16.64 -6.80 1.08
CA CYS A 513 16.75 -7.70 -0.07
C CYS A 513 17.40 -7.04 -1.29
N GLN A 514 17.21 -5.71 -1.45
CA GLN A 514 17.73 -4.96 -2.60
C GLN A 514 19.18 -4.55 -2.37
N VAL A 515 19.54 -4.23 -1.12
CA VAL A 515 20.94 -4.14 -0.66
C VAL A 515 21.47 -5.57 -0.44
N GLY A 516 21.76 -6.24 -1.53
CA GLY A 516 22.01 -7.68 -1.56
C GLY A 516 23.11 -8.15 -0.60
N SER A 517 22.78 -9.24 0.12
CA SER A 517 23.57 -10.27 0.84
C SER A 517 25.10 -10.17 1.03
N PHE A 518 25.86 -9.52 0.15
CA PHE A 518 27.32 -9.36 0.22
C PHE A 518 27.78 -8.50 1.40
N VAL A 519 26.97 -7.51 1.80
CA VAL A 519 27.32 -6.55 2.86
C VAL A 519 26.83 -7.01 4.25
N LEU A 520 25.70 -7.71 4.32
CA LEU A 520 25.11 -8.14 5.59
C LEU A 520 25.95 -9.19 6.35
N GLY A 521 26.73 -10.02 5.65
CA GLY A 521 27.66 -10.96 6.27
C GLY A 521 28.99 -10.35 6.72
N THR A 522 29.35 -9.16 6.22
CA THR A 522 30.64 -8.50 6.48
C THR A 522 30.54 -7.32 7.45
N LEU A 523 29.37 -6.68 7.57
CA LEU A 523 29.12 -5.58 8.52
C LEU A 523 29.52 -5.87 9.97
N SER A 524 29.42 -7.14 10.40
CA SER A 524 29.77 -7.61 11.75
C SER A 524 31.22 -7.37 12.16
N SER A 525 32.17 -7.38 11.20
CA SER A 525 33.59 -7.16 11.46
C SER A 525 34.08 -5.77 11.04
N ILE A 526 33.26 -5.01 10.32
CA ILE A 526 33.66 -3.75 9.67
C ILE A 526 33.72 -2.56 10.63
N PHE A 527 32.87 -2.51 11.67
CA PHE A 527 32.86 -1.41 12.65
C PHE A 527 33.76 -1.64 13.88
N GLY A 528 34.57 -2.71 13.88
CA GLY A 528 35.53 -3.00 14.94
C GLY A 528 36.81 -2.14 14.92
N SER A 529 37.13 -1.49 13.78
CA SER A 529 38.32 -0.64 13.63
C SER A 529 37.96 0.85 13.82
N SER A 530 38.39 1.43 14.94
CA SER A 530 38.18 2.85 15.26
C SER A 530 38.85 3.79 14.23
N THR A 531 39.89 3.32 13.55
CA THR A 531 40.61 4.03 12.49
C THR A 531 39.78 4.20 11.21
N ALA A 532 39.16 3.14 10.68
CA ALA A 532 38.35 3.24 9.46
C ALA A 532 37.10 4.10 9.66
N VAL A 533 36.48 4.04 10.85
CA VAL A 533 35.37 4.91 11.24
C VAL A 533 35.80 6.38 11.28
N SER A 534 36.96 6.67 11.88
CA SER A 534 37.54 8.02 11.94
C SER A 534 37.89 8.56 10.54
N GLU A 535 38.53 7.74 9.70
CA GLU A 535 38.92 8.13 8.35
C GLU A 535 37.72 8.39 7.44
N PHE A 536 36.69 7.53 7.46
CA PHE A 536 35.44 7.77 6.73
C PHE A 536 34.78 9.06 7.20
N LYS A 537 34.68 9.29 8.51
CA LYS A 537 34.10 10.52 9.08
C LYS A 537 34.86 11.78 8.65
N ASN A 538 36.19 11.75 8.67
CA ASN A 538 37.03 12.88 8.24
C ASN A 538 36.86 13.17 6.74
N LYS A 539 36.71 12.14 5.90
CA LYS A 539 36.53 12.29 4.44
C LYS A 539 35.11 12.65 4.00
N THR A 540 34.11 12.49 4.86
CA THR A 540 32.68 12.61 4.48
C THR A 540 31.88 13.66 5.26
N ASN A 541 32.55 14.49 6.07
CA ASN A 541 31.93 15.64 6.76
C ASN A 541 31.73 16.84 5.82
N VAL A 542 30.99 16.63 4.74
CA VAL A 542 30.60 17.65 3.75
C VAL A 542 29.15 17.42 3.33
N TRP A 543 28.47 18.49 2.96
CA TRP A 543 27.16 18.41 2.30
C TRP A 543 27.36 18.25 0.79
N ALA A 544 27.09 17.06 0.29
CA ALA A 544 27.04 16.76 -1.13
C ALA A 544 25.64 17.09 -1.69
N ILE A 545 25.57 17.32 -3.01
CA ILE A 545 24.34 17.59 -3.75
C ILE A 545 24.29 16.60 -4.92
N ASP A 546 23.20 15.85 -5.01
CA ASP A 546 22.81 15.07 -6.19
C ASP A 546 21.62 15.79 -6.84
N GLN A 547 21.67 16.03 -8.15
CA GLN A 547 20.58 16.65 -8.91
C GLN A 547 20.20 15.74 -10.07
N ILE A 548 18.93 15.34 -10.11
CA ILE A 548 18.36 14.54 -11.19
C ILE A 548 17.36 15.40 -11.94
N ASP A 549 17.57 15.52 -13.25
CA ASP A 549 16.73 16.25 -14.18
C ASP A 549 16.50 15.36 -15.41
N GLY A 550 15.25 15.24 -15.84
CA GLY A 550 14.88 14.31 -16.89
C GLY A 550 13.43 14.41 -17.32
N TYR A 551 13.13 13.73 -18.42
CA TYR A 551 11.77 13.58 -18.91
C TYR A 551 11.20 12.26 -18.43
N GLN A 552 9.94 12.28 -18.02
CA GLN A 552 9.15 11.11 -17.71
C GLN A 552 7.93 11.10 -18.63
N ILE A 553 7.63 9.96 -19.25
CA ILE A 553 6.32 9.73 -19.87
C ILE A 553 5.37 9.32 -18.75
N ILE A 554 4.30 10.08 -18.55
CA ILE A 554 3.22 9.75 -17.60
C ILE A 554 1.93 9.44 -18.35
N ASP A 555 1.22 8.42 -17.87
CA ASP A 555 -0.12 8.11 -18.31
C ASP A 555 -1.12 9.09 -17.65
N ARG A 556 -2.12 9.54 -18.40
CA ARG A 556 -3.23 10.37 -17.92
C ARG A 556 -4.54 9.78 -18.43
N SER A 557 -5.57 9.83 -17.61
CA SER A 557 -6.91 9.35 -17.96
C SER A 557 -7.85 10.52 -18.30
N GLY A 558 -8.73 10.29 -19.26
CA GLY A 558 -9.92 11.09 -19.52
C GLY A 558 -11.15 10.20 -19.68
N SER A 559 -12.31 10.82 -19.81
CA SER A 559 -13.58 10.12 -20.04
C SER A 559 -14.38 10.83 -21.13
N LEU A 560 -15.19 10.05 -21.84
CA LEU A 560 -16.11 10.46 -22.89
C LEU A 560 -17.45 9.77 -22.61
N THR A 561 -18.51 10.54 -22.41
CA THR A 561 -19.88 10.02 -22.24
C THR A 561 -20.65 10.18 -23.55
N PHE A 562 -21.47 9.18 -23.91
CA PHE A 562 -22.33 9.28 -25.08
C PHE A 562 -23.78 9.64 -24.73
N SER A 563 -24.37 10.50 -25.55
CA SER A 563 -25.77 10.94 -25.48
C SER A 563 -26.47 10.80 -26.84
N SER A 564 -27.79 10.96 -26.88
CA SER A 564 -28.55 10.99 -28.13
C SER A 564 -28.53 12.36 -28.83
N LYS A 565 -28.03 13.40 -28.14
CA LYS A 565 -28.01 14.81 -28.58
C LYS A 565 -26.77 15.51 -27.98
N LEU A 566 -26.11 16.34 -28.79
CA LEU A 566 -25.05 17.27 -28.34
C LEU A 566 -25.64 18.46 -27.57
#